data_AF-A0A853INV8-F1
#
_entry.id   AF-A0A853INV8-F1
#
_cell.length_a   1.000
_cell.length_b   1.000
_cell.length_c   1.000
_cell.angle_alpha   90.00
_cell.angle_beta   90.00
_cell.angle_gamma   90.00
#
_symmetry.space_group_name_H-M   'P 1'
#
loop_
_entity.id
_entity.type
_entity.pdbx_description
1 polymer ?
#
loop_
_entity_poly.entity_id
_entity_poly.type
_entity_poly.pdbx_seq_one_letter_code
_entity_poly.pdbx_strand_id
1 'polypeptide(L)'
;MTTYDPAIQDILTRRVYIVRAKEELIERLSSHFNTDDLNEISRPQVVMTEELYFEKHLEGWRRKILEKCKESFLKDELEYGLLDEIVDLEKVLGQTSDLQKCFDQWWVAEEAADYIEIETDWHLSG
;
A
#
# COMPACT_ATOMS: atom_id res chain seq x y z
N MET A 1 -25.69 -13.04 -28.44
CA MET A 1 -25.68 -13.91 -27.24
C MET A 1 -24.25 -14.32 -27.01
N THR A 2 -23.53 -13.57 -26.20
CA THR A 2 -22.18 -13.92 -25.72
C THR A 2 -22.36 -15.03 -24.70
N THR A 3 -21.82 -16.20 -25.01
CA THR A 3 -21.82 -17.39 -24.14
C THR A 3 -21.02 -17.11 -22.87
N TYR A 4 -21.68 -17.30 -21.73
CA TYR A 4 -21.12 -17.24 -20.39
C TYR A 4 -20.08 -18.34 -20.21
N ASP A 5 -18.81 -17.98 -20.02
CA ASP A 5 -17.73 -18.90 -19.66
C ASP A 5 -17.28 -18.64 -18.21
N PRO A 6 -17.65 -19.50 -17.25
CA PRO A 6 -17.27 -19.35 -15.84
C PRO A 6 -15.77 -19.55 -15.56
N ALA A 7 -14.96 -19.95 -16.54
CA ALA A 7 -13.50 -20.09 -16.39
C ALA A 7 -12.75 -18.74 -16.51
N ILE A 8 -13.40 -17.70 -17.03
CA ILE A 8 -12.81 -16.37 -17.33
C ILE A 8 -13.55 -15.27 -16.54
N GLN A 9 -14.09 -15.60 -15.37
CA GLN A 9 -14.63 -14.55 -14.49
C GLN A 9 -13.49 -13.67 -14.00
N ASP A 10 -13.51 -12.41 -14.43
CA ASP A 10 -12.76 -11.35 -13.77
C ASP A 10 -13.28 -11.22 -12.33
N ILE A 11 -12.54 -11.77 -11.37
CA ILE A 11 -12.91 -11.63 -9.96
C ILE A 11 -12.57 -10.20 -9.58
N LEU A 12 -13.59 -9.42 -9.22
CA LEU A 12 -13.40 -8.13 -8.60
C LEU A 12 -12.92 -8.37 -7.17
N THR A 13 -11.66 -8.08 -6.88
CA THR A 13 -11.14 -8.18 -5.51
C THR A 13 -10.37 -6.94 -5.13
N ARG A 14 -10.30 -6.69 -3.82
CA ARG A 14 -9.35 -5.74 -3.23
C ARG A 14 -8.17 -6.53 -2.69
N ARG A 15 -6.97 -5.98 -2.79
CA ARG A 15 -5.78 -6.54 -2.14
C ARG A 15 -5.50 -5.71 -0.90
N VAL A 16 -5.12 -6.40 0.17
CA VAL A 16 -4.79 -5.77 1.44
C VAL A 16 -3.31 -6.00 1.69
N TYR A 17 -2.58 -4.91 1.94
CA TYR A 17 -1.18 -4.92 2.30
C TYR A 17 -1.04 -4.38 3.71
N ILE A 18 -0.20 -5.04 4.50
CA ILE A 18 0.28 -4.55 5.79
C ILE A 18 1.63 -3.89 5.51
N VAL A 19 1.68 -2.59 5.72
CA VAL A 19 2.89 -1.78 5.59
C VAL A 19 3.52 -1.60 6.96
N ARG A 20 4.84 -1.78 7.04
CA ARG A 20 5.62 -1.61 8.28
C ARG A 20 6.82 -0.73 7.99
N ALA A 21 7.07 0.24 8.86
CA ALA A 21 8.34 0.96 8.90
C ALA A 21 9.47 -0.01 9.27
N LYS A 22 10.62 0.14 8.62
CA LYS A 22 11.84 -0.56 9.04
C LYS A 22 12.47 0.13 10.25
N GLU A 23 13.25 -0.62 11.04
CA GLU A 23 13.90 -0.08 12.24
C GLU A 23 14.85 1.08 11.89
N GLU A 24 15.53 1.01 10.74
CA GLU A 24 16.44 2.06 10.28
C GLU A 24 15.72 3.39 10.00
N LEU A 25 14.42 3.35 9.63
CA LEU A 25 13.62 4.56 9.47
C LEU A 25 13.38 5.22 10.83
N ILE A 26 13.02 4.43 11.84
CA ILE A 26 12.72 4.94 13.19
C ILE A 26 13.98 5.59 13.80
N GLU A 27 15.13 4.95 13.65
CA GLU A 27 16.42 5.53 14.06
C GLU A 27 16.72 6.83 13.31
N ARG A 28 16.44 6.88 12.00
CA ARG A 28 16.68 8.06 11.17
C ARG A 28 15.80 9.24 11.58
N LEU A 29 14.58 8.97 12.02
CA LEU A 29 13.59 9.96 12.41
C LEU A 29 13.65 10.35 13.89
N SER A 30 14.43 9.65 14.71
CA SER A 30 14.41 9.84 16.17
C SER A 30 14.86 11.22 16.64
N SER A 31 15.60 11.97 15.81
CA SER A 31 15.98 13.36 16.10
C SER A 31 14.94 14.39 15.67
N HIS A 32 13.93 13.98 14.92
CA HIS A 32 12.89 14.85 14.35
C HIS A 32 11.55 14.74 15.10
N PHE A 33 11.30 13.60 15.72
CA PHE A 33 10.03 13.29 16.36
C PHE A 33 10.18 12.95 17.84
N ASN A 34 9.08 13.14 18.57
CA ASN A 34 8.97 12.65 19.94
C ASN A 34 8.70 11.12 19.95
N THR A 35 8.75 10.49 21.13
CA THR A 35 8.55 9.04 21.25
C THR A 35 7.15 8.58 20.82
N ASP A 36 6.11 9.39 21.03
CA ASP A 36 4.74 9.04 20.66
C ASP A 36 4.55 9.07 19.14
N ASP A 37 5.10 10.06 18.45
CA ASP A 37 5.05 10.13 16.97
C ASP A 37 5.86 8.98 16.34
N LEU A 38 7.04 8.66 16.89
CA LEU A 38 7.82 7.50 16.44
C LEU A 38 7.07 6.19 16.67
N ASN A 39 6.36 6.07 17.79
CA ASN A 39 5.50 4.93 18.05
C ASN A 39 4.37 4.85 17.02
N GLU A 40 3.80 5.98 16.60
CA GLU A 40 2.78 6.02 15.55
C GLU A 40 3.35 5.54 14.20
N ILE A 41 4.49 6.07 13.76
CA ILE A 41 5.18 5.66 12.52
C ILE A 41 5.55 4.17 12.54
N SER A 42 5.89 3.63 13.72
CA SER A 42 6.25 2.21 13.88
C SER A 42 5.04 1.26 13.79
N ARG A 43 3.81 1.77 13.92
CA ARG A 43 2.60 0.92 13.89
C ARG A 43 2.38 0.38 12.47
N PRO A 44 2.04 -0.91 12.34
CA PRO A 44 1.63 -1.45 11.04
C PRO A 44 0.41 -0.72 10.52
N GLN A 45 0.47 -0.29 9.26
CA GLN A 45 -0.64 0.38 8.57
C GLN A 45 -1.24 -0.57 7.54
N VAL A 46 -2.57 -0.52 7.41
CA VAL A 46 -3.30 -1.33 6.43
C VAL A 46 -3.59 -0.48 5.21
N VAL A 47 -3.07 -0.91 4.06
CA VAL A 47 -3.34 -0.28 2.77
C VAL A 47 -4.18 -1.23 1.94
N MET A 48 -5.38 -0.79 1.58
CA MET A 48 -6.29 -1.55 0.75
C MET A 48 -6.33 -0.94 -0.65
N THR A 49 -6.15 -1.78 -1.67
CA THR A 49 -6.25 -1.32 -3.06
C THR A 49 -7.71 -1.09 -3.44
N GLU A 50 -7.91 -0.29 -4.48
CA GLU A 50 -9.20 -0.25 -5.17
C GLU A 50 -9.63 -1.65 -5.63
N GLU A 51 -10.93 -1.77 -5.95
CA GLU A 51 -11.48 -2.94 -6.61
C GLU A 51 -10.88 -3.08 -8.00
N LEU A 52 -10.22 -4.20 -8.25
CA LEU A 52 -9.59 -4.48 -9.53
C LEU A 52 -10.12 -5.79 -10.08
N TYR A 53 -10.26 -5.86 -11.40
CA TYR A 53 -10.57 -7.08 -12.12
C TYR A 53 -9.29 -7.93 -12.21
N PHE A 54 -9.29 -9.10 -11.56
CA PHE A 54 -8.14 -10.01 -11.59
C PHE A 54 -8.37 -11.14 -12.59
N GLU A 55 -7.55 -11.18 -13.64
CA GLU A 55 -7.35 -12.40 -14.42
C GLU A 55 -6.54 -13.40 -13.56
N LYS A 56 -7.10 -14.59 -13.31
CA LYS A 56 -6.51 -15.66 -12.47
C LYS A 56 -5.07 -16.08 -12.83
N HIS A 57 -4.54 -15.67 -13.98
CA HIS A 57 -3.31 -16.22 -14.57
C HIS A 57 -2.11 -15.27 -14.70
N LEU A 58 -2.18 -14.04 -14.19
CA LEU A 58 -1.12 -13.04 -14.47
C LEU A 58 -0.45 -12.47 -13.21
N GLU A 59 0.69 -13.05 -12.82
CA GLU A 59 1.61 -12.53 -11.79
C GLU A 59 2.07 -11.08 -12.03
N GLY A 60 2.12 -10.64 -13.30
CA GLY A 60 2.53 -9.30 -13.69
C GLY A 60 1.63 -8.18 -13.13
N TRP A 61 0.36 -8.47 -12.84
CA TRP A 61 -0.56 -7.50 -12.25
C TRP A 61 -0.32 -7.32 -10.75
N ARG A 62 0.03 -8.40 -10.03
CA ARG A 62 0.34 -8.32 -8.59
C ARG A 62 1.47 -7.32 -8.31
N ARG A 63 2.52 -7.37 -9.12
CA ARG A 63 3.64 -6.43 -9.02
C ARG A 63 3.20 -4.98 -9.26
N LYS A 64 2.45 -4.72 -10.34
CA LYS A 64 1.94 -3.36 -10.65
C LYS A 64 1.01 -2.81 -9.57
N ILE A 65 0.22 -3.67 -8.96
CA ILE A 65 -0.71 -3.30 -7.88
C ILE A 65 0.08 -2.93 -6.63
N LEU A 66 1.10 -3.73 -6.29
CA LEU A 66 2.00 -3.41 -5.19
C LEU A 66 2.76 -2.09 -5.45
N GLU A 67 3.26 -1.86 -6.67
CA GLU A 67 3.90 -0.60 -7.08
C GLU A 67 2.97 0.60 -6.82
N LYS A 68 1.71 0.53 -7.27
CA LYS A 68 0.71 1.58 -7.00
C LYS A 68 0.42 1.74 -5.50
N CYS A 69 0.30 0.64 -4.77
CA CYS A 69 0.07 0.65 -3.33
C CYS A 69 1.18 1.42 -2.60
N LYS A 70 2.44 1.17 -2.95
CA LYS A 70 3.61 1.86 -2.38
C LYS A 70 3.57 3.36 -2.68
N GLU A 71 3.30 3.73 -3.92
CA GLU A 71 3.23 5.13 -4.33
C GLU A 71 2.10 5.90 -3.64
N SER A 72 0.90 5.31 -3.56
CA SER A 72 -0.24 5.92 -2.86
C SER A 72 0.05 6.08 -1.38
N PHE A 73 0.53 5.01 -0.73
CA PHE A 73 0.91 5.07 0.68
C PHE A 73 1.90 6.19 0.96
N LEU A 74 2.98 6.28 0.17
CA LEU A 74 3.98 7.32 0.40
C LEU A 74 3.43 8.72 0.15
N LYS A 75 2.61 8.91 -0.90
CA LYS A 75 1.98 10.22 -1.14
C LYS A 75 1.13 10.64 0.04
N ASP A 76 0.32 9.74 0.58
CA ASP A 76 -0.54 10.04 1.71
C ASP A 76 0.30 10.42 2.95
N GLU A 77 1.37 9.67 3.23
CA GLU A 77 2.29 10.00 4.34
C GLU A 77 3.03 11.33 4.13
N LEU A 78 3.36 11.69 2.90
CA LEU A 78 4.07 12.92 2.54
C LEU A 78 3.17 14.16 2.48
N GLU A 79 1.89 13.99 2.18
CA GLU A 79 0.92 15.09 2.04
C GLU A 79 0.08 15.31 3.30
N TYR A 80 -0.17 14.24 4.06
CA TYR A 80 -1.12 14.24 5.17
C TYR A 80 -0.62 13.51 6.42
N GLY A 81 0.47 12.75 6.33
CA GLY A 81 1.06 12.01 7.46
C GLY A 81 2.07 12.84 8.24
N LEU A 82 2.69 12.20 9.24
CA LEU A 82 3.69 12.84 10.10
C LEU A 82 4.91 13.31 9.31
N LEU A 83 5.23 12.68 8.17
CA LEU A 83 6.40 13.07 7.37
C LEU A 83 6.27 14.47 6.74
N ASP A 84 5.06 14.99 6.54
CA ASP A 84 4.84 16.36 6.07
C ASP A 84 5.38 17.41 7.07
N GLU A 85 5.45 17.06 8.36
CA GLU A 85 5.95 17.96 9.40
C GLU A 85 7.48 18.13 9.37
N ILE A 86 8.21 17.27 8.63
CA ILE A 86 9.68 17.31 8.57
C ILE A 86 10.16 18.35 7.56
N VAL A 87 10.76 19.41 8.09
CA VAL A 87 11.51 20.39 7.28
C VAL A 87 12.70 19.70 6.60
N ASP A 88 12.81 19.87 5.27
CA ASP A 88 13.84 19.27 4.41
C ASP A 88 13.87 17.73 4.41
N LEU A 89 12.70 17.09 4.25
CA LEU A 89 12.56 15.63 4.23
C LEU A 89 13.55 14.91 3.29
N GLU A 90 13.85 15.46 2.13
CA GLU A 90 14.81 14.87 1.17
C GLU A 90 16.23 14.73 1.76
N LYS A 91 16.62 15.61 2.68
CA LYS A 91 17.90 15.51 3.41
C LYS A 91 17.87 14.39 4.44
N VAL A 92 16.71 14.13 5.05
CA VAL A 92 16.53 13.11 6.09
C VAL A 92 16.44 11.72 5.46
N LEU A 93 15.54 11.54 4.49
CA LEU A 93 15.21 10.25 3.89
C LEU A 93 15.92 9.96 2.56
N GLY A 94 16.57 10.96 1.94
CA GLY A 94 17.19 10.80 0.62
C GLY A 94 16.22 11.09 -0.52
N GLN A 95 16.40 10.43 -1.68
CA GLN A 95 15.61 10.66 -2.90
C GLN A 95 14.10 10.37 -2.72
N THR A 96 13.35 11.34 -2.20
CA THR A 96 11.88 11.30 -2.08
C THR A 96 11.18 11.53 -3.43
N SER A 97 11.91 11.96 -4.47
CA SER A 97 11.40 12.12 -5.83
C SER A 97 11.11 10.79 -6.55
N ASP A 98 11.73 9.70 -6.11
CA ASP A 98 11.43 8.33 -6.56
C ASP A 98 10.71 7.59 -5.42
N LEU A 99 9.38 7.73 -5.40
CA LEU A 99 8.55 7.20 -4.31
C LEU A 99 8.70 5.69 -4.13
N GLN A 100 8.90 4.94 -5.21
CA GLN A 100 9.08 3.49 -5.09
C GLN A 100 10.39 3.16 -4.38
N LYS A 101 11.49 3.81 -4.76
CA LYS A 101 12.77 3.60 -4.07
C LYS A 101 12.75 4.10 -2.64
N CYS A 102 12.12 5.24 -2.39
CA CYS A 102 11.94 5.76 -1.04
C CYS A 102 11.14 4.78 -0.18
N PHE A 103 10.03 4.24 -0.71
CA PHE A 103 9.27 3.17 -0.07
C PHE A 103 10.18 1.96 0.24
N ASP A 104 10.83 1.41 -0.78
CA ASP A 104 11.62 0.18 -0.67
C ASP A 104 12.82 0.32 0.26
N GLN A 105 13.31 1.54 0.45
CA GLN A 105 14.38 1.84 1.39
C GLN A 105 13.89 1.76 2.83
N TRP A 106 12.71 2.31 3.13
CA TRP A 106 12.31 2.63 4.50
C TRP A 106 11.11 1.84 5.03
N TRP A 107 10.34 1.19 4.15
CA TRP A 107 9.17 0.39 4.50
C TRP A 107 9.22 -1.00 3.87
N VAL A 108 8.38 -1.89 4.38
CA VAL A 108 8.09 -3.21 3.81
C VAL A 108 6.57 -3.33 3.68
N ALA A 109 6.11 -3.90 2.57
CA ALA A 109 4.70 -4.24 2.35
C ALA A 109 4.55 -5.75 2.20
N GLU A 110 3.71 -6.34 3.03
CA GLU A 110 3.35 -7.76 2.97
C GLU A 110 1.88 -7.89 2.64
N GLU A 111 1.53 -8.73 1.68
CA GLU A 111 0.13 -9.03 1.40
C GLU A 111 -0.47 -9.76 2.60
N ALA A 112 -1.60 -9.29 3.11
CA ALA A 112 -2.29 -9.93 4.22
C ALA A 112 -2.72 -11.35 3.78
N ALA A 113 -2.24 -12.37 4.50
CA ALA A 113 -2.51 -13.77 4.17
C ALA A 113 -4.01 -14.12 4.27
N ASP A 114 -4.76 -13.41 5.12
CA ASP A 114 -6.19 -13.55 5.30
C ASP A 114 -6.93 -12.44 4.53
N TYR A 115 -7.14 -12.65 3.24
CA TYR A 115 -8.13 -11.87 2.50
C TYR A 115 -9.52 -12.41 2.86
N ILE A 116 -10.41 -11.54 3.34
CA ILE A 116 -11.83 -11.85 3.35
C ILE A 116 -12.29 -11.58 1.93
N GLU A 117 -12.48 -12.63 1.13
CA GLU A 117 -13.31 -12.54 -0.08
C GLU A 117 -14.70 -12.10 0.39
N ILE A 118 -15.03 -10.84 0.16
CA ILE A 118 -16.40 -10.35 0.34
C ILE A 118 -17.09 -10.65 -1.00
N GLU A 119 -17.85 -11.73 -1.07
CA GLU A 119 -18.83 -11.93 -2.15
C GLU A 119 -19.72 -10.68 -2.19
N THR A 120 -19.62 -9.92 -3.28
CA THR A 120 -20.51 -8.79 -3.51
C THR A 120 -21.80 -9.33 -4.11
N ASP A 121 -22.85 -9.47 -3.30
CA ASP A 121 -24.22 -9.78 -3.72
C ASP A 121 -24.89 -8.67 -4.55
N TRP A 122 -24.13 -7.91 -5.36
CA TRP A 122 -24.66 -6.92 -6.28
C TRP A 122 -25.24 -7.63 -7.52
N HIS A 123 -26.29 -8.40 -7.31
CA HIS A 123 -27.27 -8.60 -8.36
C HIS A 123 -27.92 -7.23 -8.60
N LEU A 124 -27.62 -6.62 -9.77
CA LEU A 124 -28.42 -5.56 -10.35
C LEU A 124 -29.89 -6.01 -10.27
N SER A 125 -30.59 -5.49 -9.28
CA SER A 125 -31.98 -5.81 -9.04
C SER A 125 -32.79 -4.98 -10.02
N GLY A 126 -33.28 -5.63 -11.08
CA GLY A 126 -34.45 -5.21 -11.87
C GLY A 126 -34.24 -4.06 -12.85
#